data_AF-A0AA38U208-F1
#
_entry.id   AF-A0AA38U208-F1
#
_cell.length_a   1.000
_cell.length_b   1.000
_cell.length_c   1.000
_cell.angle_alpha   90.00
_cell.angle_beta   90.00
_cell.angle_gamma   90.00
#
_symmetry.space_group_name_H-M   'P 1'
#
loop_
_entity.id
_entity.type
_entity.pdbx_description
1 polymer ?
#
loop_
_entity_poly.entity_id
_entity_poly.type
_entity_poly.pdbx_seq_one_letter_code
_entity_poly.pdbx_strand_id
1 'polypeptide(L)'
;MSDVDKKTFQKQLMKCKWVSLAYVCNDLMEFPKDEAHRLKLQSSLSTRDVTKRMLVDVLVDWRCERILQEQFIWPQFKPKHKPPPSIPWLSLHDVHANYTQNNDRHTISPQYRLELLTELTKQLNLHSSLSIGHIHRFLTQPTDEANAKLRTNLHRMPFISLVFVCVDIDRLPVGRYGKAELVQALIEWVRVIL
;
A
#
# COMPACT_ATOMS: atom_id res chain seq x y z
N MET A 1 18.09 -8.36 -16.53
CA MET A 1 18.89 -8.90 -15.40
C MET A 1 19.45 -10.23 -15.84
N SER A 2 20.74 -10.52 -15.64
CA SER A 2 21.32 -11.80 -16.04
C SER A 2 20.80 -12.95 -15.16
N ASP A 3 20.93 -14.20 -15.58
CA ASP A 3 20.54 -15.36 -14.76
C ASP A 3 21.36 -15.47 -13.46
N VAL A 4 22.61 -15.04 -13.50
CA VAL A 4 23.50 -15.00 -12.32
C VAL A 4 23.00 -13.97 -11.32
N ASP A 5 22.63 -12.78 -11.80
CA ASP A 5 22.06 -11.72 -10.96
C ASP A 5 20.71 -12.14 -10.39
N LYS A 6 19.86 -12.80 -11.19
CA LYS A 6 18.57 -13.33 -10.76
C LYS A 6 18.72 -14.32 -9.61
N LYS A 7 19.63 -15.29 -9.74
CA LYS A 7 19.93 -16.28 -8.67
C LYS A 7 20.51 -15.60 -7.44
N THR A 8 21.36 -14.60 -7.61
CA THR A 8 21.96 -13.84 -6.50
C THR A 8 20.89 -13.06 -5.74
N PHE A 9 20.01 -12.36 -6.45
CA PHE A 9 18.90 -11.62 -5.87
C PHE A 9 17.90 -12.53 -5.16
N GLN A 10 17.55 -13.67 -5.77
CA GLN A 10 16.71 -14.69 -5.13
C GLN A 10 17.32 -15.18 -3.80
N LYS A 11 18.63 -15.48 -3.79
CA LYS A 11 19.35 -15.86 -2.56
C LYS A 11 19.32 -14.76 -1.50
N GLN A 12 19.43 -13.50 -1.89
CA GLN A 12 19.33 -12.36 -0.96
C GLN A 12 17.93 -12.27 -0.35
N LEU A 13 16.87 -12.31 -1.16
CA LEU A 13 15.49 -12.29 -0.68
C LEU A 13 15.16 -13.50 0.22
N MET A 14 15.73 -14.67 -0.07
CA MET A 14 15.59 -15.85 0.78
C MET A 14 16.19 -15.68 2.19
N LYS A 15 17.02 -14.67 2.44
CA LYS A 15 17.50 -14.33 3.79
C LYS A 15 16.52 -13.45 4.57
N CYS A 16 15.63 -12.72 3.90
CA CYS A 16 14.63 -11.86 4.55
C CYS A 16 13.62 -12.67 5.37
N LYS A 17 12.98 -12.07 6.37
CA LYS A 17 11.91 -12.76 7.12
C LYS A 17 10.68 -12.90 6.22
N TRP A 18 9.92 -13.99 6.38
CA TRP A 18 8.67 -14.22 5.62
C TRP A 18 7.73 -13.02 5.72
N VAL A 19 7.59 -12.48 6.93
CA VAL A 19 6.70 -11.35 7.21
C VAL A 19 7.09 -10.08 6.42
N SER A 20 8.38 -9.83 6.23
CA SER A 20 8.87 -8.70 5.42
C SER A 20 8.59 -8.92 3.93
N LEU A 21 8.75 -10.15 3.45
CA LEU A 21 8.44 -10.49 2.05
C LEU A 21 6.93 -10.38 1.78
N ALA A 22 6.12 -10.84 2.74
CA ALA A 22 4.66 -10.75 2.67
C ALA A 22 4.20 -9.29 2.66
N TYR A 23 4.83 -8.43 3.48
CA TYR A 23 4.59 -6.99 3.45
C TYR A 23 4.82 -6.41 2.05
N VAL A 24 5.99 -6.64 1.47
CA VAL A 24 6.34 -6.10 0.15
C VAL A 24 5.42 -6.65 -0.94
N CYS A 25 5.13 -7.95 -0.94
CA CYS A 25 4.17 -8.54 -1.90
C CYS A 25 2.78 -7.91 -1.77
N ASN A 26 2.35 -7.63 -0.54
CA ASN A 26 1.06 -7.02 -0.26
C ASN A 26 1.02 -5.55 -0.70
N ASP A 27 2.08 -4.80 -0.45
CA ASP A 27 2.25 -3.41 -0.90
C ASP A 27 2.23 -3.32 -2.44
N LEU A 28 2.93 -4.24 -3.11
CA LEU A 28 2.98 -4.32 -4.57
C LEU A 28 1.72 -4.96 -5.19
N MET A 29 0.83 -5.53 -4.38
CA MET A 29 -0.30 -6.38 -4.83
C MET A 29 0.12 -7.51 -5.78
N GLU A 30 1.31 -8.07 -5.52
CA GLU A 30 1.94 -9.13 -6.30
C GLU A 30 1.91 -10.46 -5.56
N PHE A 31 1.32 -11.46 -6.20
CA PHE A 31 1.07 -12.78 -5.59
C PHE A 31 1.32 -13.91 -6.62
N PRO A 32 1.54 -15.15 -6.15
CA PRO A 32 1.70 -16.31 -7.02
C PRO A 32 0.49 -16.45 -7.96
N LYS A 33 0.74 -16.64 -9.27
CA LYS A 33 -0.30 -16.53 -10.31
C LYS A 33 -1.52 -17.41 -10.04
N ASP A 34 -1.28 -18.64 -9.62
CA ASP A 34 -2.33 -19.65 -9.39
C ASP A 34 -3.22 -19.30 -8.18
N GLU A 35 -2.69 -18.51 -7.25
CA GLU A 35 -3.35 -18.16 -5.99
C GLU A 35 -3.73 -16.67 -5.93
N ALA A 36 -3.36 -15.88 -6.93
CA ALA A 36 -3.39 -14.42 -6.87
C ALA A 36 -4.79 -13.86 -6.60
N HIS A 37 -5.82 -14.43 -7.23
CA HIS A 37 -7.20 -13.98 -7.02
C HIS A 37 -7.64 -14.19 -5.57
N ARG A 38 -7.48 -15.42 -5.05
CA ARG A 38 -7.82 -15.76 -3.65
C ARG A 38 -7.01 -14.93 -2.66
N LEU A 39 -5.70 -14.85 -2.87
CA LEU A 39 -4.77 -14.14 -2.00
C LEU A 39 -4.94 -12.62 -2.05
N LYS A 40 -5.60 -12.03 -3.05
CA LYS A 40 -5.94 -10.59 -3.04
C LYS A 40 -7.20 -10.32 -2.22
N LEU A 41 -8.15 -11.24 -2.23
CA LEU A 41 -9.43 -11.09 -1.54
C LEU A 41 -9.36 -11.34 -0.03
N GLN A 42 -8.38 -12.11 0.45
CA GLN A 42 -8.23 -12.33 1.90
C GLN A 42 -7.95 -11.01 2.64
N SER A 43 -8.15 -10.95 3.96
CA SER A 43 -7.81 -9.77 4.77
C SER A 43 -6.38 -9.82 5.34
N SER A 44 -5.78 -11.01 5.38
CA SER A 44 -4.47 -11.26 5.97
C SER A 44 -3.84 -12.45 5.27
N LEU A 45 -2.51 -12.44 5.16
CA LEU A 45 -1.74 -13.56 4.65
C LEU A 45 -1.27 -14.44 5.80
N SER A 46 -1.31 -15.76 5.63
CA SER A 46 -0.68 -16.71 6.56
C SER A 46 0.40 -17.53 5.85
N THR A 47 1.33 -18.09 6.63
CA THR A 47 2.36 -19.00 6.12
C THR A 47 1.79 -20.30 5.56
N ARG A 48 0.54 -20.65 5.89
CA ARG A 48 -0.19 -21.79 5.33
C ARG A 48 -0.70 -21.49 3.92
N ASP A 49 -1.07 -20.24 3.65
CA ASP A 49 -1.61 -19.81 2.37
C ASP A 49 -0.52 -19.55 1.33
N VAL A 50 0.65 -19.06 1.75
CA VAL A 50 1.75 -18.73 0.84
C VAL A 50 3.11 -18.96 1.51
N THR A 51 3.96 -19.74 0.84
CA THR A 51 5.28 -20.06 1.36
C THR A 51 6.27 -18.91 1.10
N LYS A 52 7.37 -18.89 1.88
CA LYS A 52 8.46 -17.92 1.68
C LYS A 52 9.01 -17.96 0.25
N ARG A 53 9.23 -19.17 -0.27
CA ARG A 53 9.76 -19.39 -1.62
C ARG A 53 8.84 -18.78 -2.66
N MET A 54 7.53 -19.00 -2.55
CA MET A 54 6.54 -18.41 -3.47
C MET A 54 6.59 -16.89 -3.47
N LEU A 55 6.68 -16.24 -2.30
CA LEU A 55 6.82 -14.77 -2.21
C LEU A 55 8.11 -14.28 -2.87
N VAL A 56 9.24 -14.97 -2.62
CA VAL A 56 10.51 -14.62 -3.26
C VAL A 56 10.43 -14.76 -4.78
N ASP A 57 9.87 -15.86 -5.27
CA ASP A 57 9.78 -16.13 -6.71
C ASP A 57 8.93 -15.06 -7.41
N VAL A 58 7.83 -14.63 -6.78
CA VAL A 58 6.99 -13.53 -7.25
C VAL A 58 7.75 -12.21 -7.30
N LEU A 59 8.51 -11.87 -6.25
CA LEU A 59 9.27 -10.62 -6.22
C LEU A 59 10.43 -10.62 -7.23
N VAL A 60 11.05 -11.77 -7.46
CA VAL A 60 12.06 -11.94 -8.51
C VAL A 60 11.44 -11.78 -9.89
N ASP A 61 10.30 -12.43 -10.17
CA ASP A 61 9.55 -12.28 -11.43
C ASP A 61 9.16 -10.83 -11.67
N TRP A 62 8.58 -10.19 -10.65
CA TRP A 62 8.21 -8.79 -10.70
C TRP A 62 9.41 -7.87 -10.98
N ARG A 63 10.54 -8.08 -10.30
CA ARG A 63 11.75 -7.26 -10.50
C ARG A 63 12.37 -7.45 -11.89
N CYS A 64 12.37 -8.67 -12.41
CA CYS A 64 12.95 -8.99 -13.71
C CYS A 64 12.08 -8.50 -14.86
N GLU A 65 10.79 -8.82 -14.79
CA GLU A 65 9.91 -8.81 -15.97
C GLU A 65 8.96 -7.62 -15.97
N ARG A 66 8.70 -6.99 -14.82
CA ARG A 66 7.58 -6.06 -14.70
C ARG A 66 7.95 -4.63 -14.48
N ILE A 67 9.19 -4.32 -14.06
CA ILE A 67 9.62 -2.93 -13.81
C ILE A 67 10.88 -2.55 -14.60
N LEU A 68 10.95 -1.29 -15.04
CA LEU A 68 12.12 -0.73 -15.69
C LEU A 68 13.30 -0.67 -14.71
N GLN A 69 14.53 -0.84 -15.22
CA GLN A 69 15.76 -0.72 -14.44
C GLN A 69 16.20 0.75 -14.25
N GLU A 70 15.24 1.67 -14.17
CA GLU A 70 15.53 3.08 -13.91
C GLU A 70 15.79 3.35 -12.42
N GLN A 71 16.22 4.57 -12.12
CA GLN A 71 16.46 5.03 -10.75
C GLN A 71 15.18 4.87 -9.91
N PHE A 72 15.31 4.19 -8.78
CA PHE A 72 14.20 3.93 -7.89
C PHE A 72 13.79 5.21 -7.14
N ILE A 73 12.54 5.64 -7.31
CA ILE A 73 11.94 6.73 -6.54
C ILE A 73 10.79 6.13 -5.75
N TRP A 74 10.97 5.87 -4.46
CA TRP A 74 9.87 5.40 -3.60
C TRP A 74 8.70 6.42 -3.63
N PRO A 75 7.42 6.01 -3.77
CA PRO A 75 6.88 4.64 -3.89
C PRO A 75 6.68 4.16 -5.35
N GLN A 76 7.25 4.86 -6.33
CA GLN A 76 6.98 4.68 -7.74
C GLN A 76 7.91 3.66 -8.41
N PHE A 77 7.31 2.63 -8.99
CA PHE A 77 7.96 1.75 -9.95
C PHE A 77 7.35 1.98 -11.33
N LYS A 78 8.18 2.16 -12.36
CA LYS A 78 7.70 2.27 -13.75
C LYS A 78 7.56 0.86 -14.34
N PRO A 79 6.34 0.38 -14.68
CA PRO A 79 6.21 -0.95 -15.21
C PRO A 79 6.69 -1.03 -16.67
N LYS A 80 7.13 -2.20 -17.12
CA LYS A 80 7.59 -2.43 -18.50
C LYS A 80 6.45 -2.57 -19.51
N HIS A 81 5.42 -3.32 -19.14
CA HIS A 81 4.41 -3.84 -20.09
C HIS A 81 2.98 -3.41 -19.75
N LYS A 82 2.81 -2.73 -18.63
CA LYS A 82 1.53 -2.17 -18.23
C LYS A 82 1.74 -0.66 -18.09
N PRO A 83 0.72 0.16 -18.39
CA PRO A 83 0.72 1.49 -17.81
C PRO A 83 0.96 1.34 -16.29
N PRO A 84 1.65 2.29 -15.64
CA PRO A 84 1.67 2.39 -14.18
C PRO A 84 0.28 2.01 -13.68
N PRO A 85 0.14 1.11 -12.68
CA PRO A 85 -1.19 0.83 -12.15
C PRO A 85 -1.88 2.17 -11.99
N SER A 86 -3.04 2.32 -12.63
CA SER A 86 -3.90 3.47 -12.38
C SER A 86 -4.32 3.26 -10.94
N ILE A 87 -3.48 3.79 -10.06
CA ILE A 87 -3.77 3.92 -8.68
C ILE A 87 -4.76 5.08 -8.70
N PRO A 88 -6.07 4.85 -8.49
CA PRO A 88 -7.08 5.90 -8.67
C PRO A 88 -6.76 7.13 -7.82
N TRP A 89 -5.99 6.94 -6.75
CA TRP A 89 -5.50 8.00 -5.88
C TRP A 89 -4.17 8.67 -6.26
N LEU A 90 -3.36 8.12 -7.19
CA LEU A 90 -2.26 8.90 -7.81
C LEU A 90 -2.79 9.79 -8.93
N SER A 91 -3.81 9.32 -9.67
CA SER A 91 -4.51 10.13 -10.68
C SER A 91 -5.36 11.25 -10.08
N LEU A 92 -5.43 11.36 -8.74
CA LEU A 92 -6.10 12.48 -8.05
C LEU A 92 -5.53 13.84 -8.45
N HIS A 93 -4.30 13.94 -8.96
CA HIS A 93 -3.79 15.20 -9.49
C HIS A 93 -4.60 15.73 -10.68
N ASP A 94 -5.20 14.86 -11.51
CA ASP A 94 -6.09 15.28 -12.61
C ASP A 94 -7.55 15.42 -12.14
N VAL A 95 -7.97 14.64 -11.15
CA VAL A 95 -9.34 14.74 -10.56
C VAL A 95 -9.48 16.01 -9.69
N HIS A 96 -8.39 16.54 -9.15
CA HIS A 96 -8.37 17.81 -8.41
C HIS A 96 -8.81 19.02 -9.25
N ALA A 97 -8.71 18.96 -10.58
CA ALA A 97 -9.18 20.04 -11.45
C ALA A 97 -10.71 20.19 -11.47
N ASN A 98 -11.47 19.11 -11.17
CA ASN A 98 -12.94 19.12 -11.22
C ASN A 98 -13.60 19.03 -9.82
N TYR A 99 -12.84 18.83 -8.74
CA TYR A 99 -13.37 18.70 -7.37
C TYR A 99 -13.25 19.97 -6.52
N THR A 100 -12.66 21.05 -7.04
CA THR A 100 -12.42 22.32 -6.34
C THR A 100 -13.67 23.14 -6.06
N GLN A 101 -14.88 22.67 -6.39
CA GLN A 101 -16.07 23.49 -6.23
C GLN A 101 -16.86 23.33 -4.94
N ASN A 102 -16.58 22.37 -4.03
CA ASN A 102 -17.52 22.22 -2.91
C ASN A 102 -17.06 21.65 -1.56
N ASN A 103 -15.77 21.64 -1.20
CA ASN A 103 -15.41 21.42 0.20
C ASN A 103 -14.05 22.05 0.54
N ASP A 104 -14.00 22.80 1.65
CA ASP A 104 -12.83 23.34 2.34
C ASP A 104 -11.87 22.22 2.81
N ARG A 105 -11.35 21.42 1.88
CA ARG A 105 -10.33 20.42 2.17
C ARG A 105 -8.98 21.08 2.01
N HIS A 106 -8.31 21.32 3.15
CA HIS A 106 -6.91 21.71 3.17
C HIS A 106 -6.08 20.66 2.43
N THR A 107 -5.68 20.98 1.20
CA THR A 107 -4.71 20.18 0.45
C THR A 107 -3.34 20.41 1.08
N ILE A 108 -2.71 19.33 1.52
CA ILE A 108 -1.35 19.40 2.07
C ILE A 108 -0.39 19.68 0.92
N SER A 109 0.58 20.60 1.11
CA SER A 109 1.60 20.83 0.10
C SER A 109 2.44 19.56 -0.13
N PRO A 110 2.86 19.26 -1.38
CA PRO A 110 3.67 18.08 -1.67
C PRO A 110 4.93 17.98 -0.81
N GLN A 111 5.56 19.13 -0.53
CA GLN A 111 6.75 19.22 0.32
C GLN A 111 6.43 18.84 1.78
N TYR A 112 5.36 19.39 2.34
CA TYR A 112 4.94 19.06 3.71
C TYR A 112 4.53 17.58 3.83
N ARG A 113 3.87 17.03 2.81
CA ARG A 113 3.56 15.59 2.74
C ARG A 113 4.83 14.74 2.80
N LEU A 114 5.86 15.09 2.02
CA LEU A 114 7.12 14.37 2.00
C LEU A 114 7.84 14.44 3.35
N GLU A 115 7.88 15.61 3.98
CA GLU A 115 8.47 15.81 5.29
C GLU A 115 7.75 14.99 6.36
N LEU A 116 6.41 15.00 6.33
CA LEU A 116 5.59 14.26 7.27
C LEU A 116 5.75 12.75 7.10
N LEU A 117 5.73 12.23 5.87
CA LEU A 117 6.00 10.81 5.60
C LEU A 117 7.42 10.42 6.04
N THR A 118 8.41 11.29 5.82
CA THR A 118 9.79 11.08 6.28
C THR A 118 9.84 10.94 7.79
N GLU A 119 9.17 11.82 8.52
CA GLU A 119 9.15 11.80 9.99
C GLU A 119 8.39 10.58 10.54
N LEU A 120 7.23 10.26 9.97
CA LEU A 120 6.46 9.08 10.35
C LEU A 120 7.27 7.80 10.12
N THR A 121 8.03 7.73 9.01
CA THR A 121 8.89 6.58 8.68
C THR A 121 9.92 6.29 9.77
N LYS A 122 10.50 7.31 10.39
CA LYS A 122 11.46 7.14 11.50
C LYS A 122 10.82 6.50 12.74
N GLN A 123 9.51 6.65 12.90
CA GLN A 123 8.74 6.11 14.02
C GLN A 123 8.13 4.74 13.74
N LEU A 124 8.27 4.22 12.50
CA LEU A 124 7.74 2.92 12.14
C LEU A 124 8.60 1.81 12.76
N ASN A 125 7.91 0.86 13.39
CA ASN A 125 8.46 -0.45 13.70
C ASN A 125 7.87 -1.49 12.74
N LEU A 126 8.39 -2.72 12.79
CA LEU A 126 7.93 -3.82 11.93
C LEU A 126 6.41 -4.02 11.95
N HIS A 127 5.78 -3.92 13.13
CA HIS A 127 4.34 -4.11 13.28
C HIS A 127 3.55 -2.96 12.63
N SER A 128 3.99 -1.72 12.80
CA SER A 128 3.38 -0.55 12.16
C SER A 128 3.53 -0.58 10.65
N SER A 129 4.71 -0.98 10.13
CA SER A 129 4.91 -1.17 8.69
C SER A 129 3.94 -2.21 8.14
N LEU A 130 3.87 -3.40 8.74
CA LEU A 130 2.92 -4.44 8.31
C LEU A 130 1.48 -3.96 8.27
N SER A 131 1.10 -3.18 9.27
CA SER A 131 -0.25 -2.63 9.38
C SER A 131 -0.57 -1.63 8.28
N ILE A 132 0.40 -0.88 7.74
CA ILE A 132 0.19 -0.01 6.56
C ILE A 132 -0.29 -0.86 5.38
N GLY A 133 0.38 -1.97 5.09
CA GLY A 133 -0.03 -2.89 4.02
C GLY A 133 -1.43 -3.48 4.25
N HIS A 134 -1.75 -3.88 5.48
CA HIS A 134 -3.09 -4.35 5.82
C HIS A 134 -4.17 -3.27 5.61
N ILE A 135 -3.88 -2.02 6.00
CA ILE A 135 -4.81 -0.90 5.78
C ILE A 135 -5.09 -0.75 4.28
N HIS A 136 -4.07 -0.60 3.42
CA HIS A 136 -4.27 -0.47 1.97
C HIS A 136 -5.10 -1.61 1.39
N ARG A 137 -4.90 -2.83 1.90
CA ARG A 137 -5.68 -4.00 1.50
C ARG A 137 -7.14 -3.91 1.93
N PHE A 138 -7.41 -3.48 3.16
CA PHE A 138 -8.79 -3.28 3.59
C PHE A 138 -9.51 -2.21 2.74
N LEU A 139 -8.79 -1.16 2.35
CA LEU A 139 -9.34 -0.07 1.55
C LEU A 139 -9.60 -0.45 0.08
N THR A 140 -9.07 -1.56 -0.40
CA THR A 140 -9.23 -2.03 -1.79
C THR A 140 -10.19 -3.22 -1.92
N GLN A 141 -10.80 -3.67 -0.83
CA GLN A 141 -11.80 -4.75 -0.85
C GLN A 141 -13.18 -4.21 -1.26
N PRO A 142 -13.96 -4.94 -2.08
CA PRO A 142 -15.31 -4.53 -2.49
C PRO A 142 -16.26 -4.37 -1.30
N THR A 143 -17.10 -3.33 -1.35
CA THR A 143 -17.69 -2.68 -0.16
C THR A 143 -19.13 -3.04 0.18
N ASP A 144 -19.80 -3.91 -0.58
CA ASP A 144 -21.27 -4.03 -0.58
C ASP A 144 -21.90 -4.41 0.78
N GLU A 145 -21.16 -5.05 1.70
CA GLU A 145 -21.57 -5.30 3.11
C GLU A 145 -20.49 -4.89 4.14
N ALA A 146 -19.45 -4.17 3.71
CA ALA A 146 -18.15 -4.16 4.37
C ALA A 146 -17.87 -2.97 5.29
N ASN A 147 -18.71 -1.94 5.36
CA ASN A 147 -18.36 -0.70 6.08
C ASN A 147 -18.17 -0.91 7.59
N ALA A 148 -19.01 -1.72 8.24
CA ALA A 148 -18.84 -2.03 9.65
C ALA A 148 -17.56 -2.86 9.89
N LYS A 149 -17.30 -3.86 9.05
CA LYS A 149 -16.10 -4.71 9.10
C LYS A 149 -14.82 -3.92 8.84
N LEU A 150 -14.84 -3.04 7.83
CA LEU A 150 -13.75 -2.13 7.50
C LEU A 150 -13.44 -1.22 8.68
N ARG A 151 -14.47 -0.57 9.26
CA ARG A 151 -14.32 0.26 10.46
C ARG A 151 -13.69 -0.52 11.61
N THR A 152 -14.18 -1.72 11.92
CA THR A 152 -13.63 -2.58 12.97
C THR A 152 -12.17 -2.95 12.69
N ASN A 153 -11.83 -3.30 11.44
CA ASN A 153 -10.47 -3.65 11.05
C ASN A 153 -9.51 -2.45 11.17
N LEU A 154 -9.91 -1.27 10.69
CA LEU A 154 -9.10 -0.05 10.80
C LEU A 154 -8.91 0.39 12.25
N HIS A 155 -9.93 0.27 13.10
CA HIS A 155 -9.80 0.56 14.54
C HIS A 155 -8.81 -0.35 15.28
N ARG A 156 -8.47 -1.52 14.73
CA ARG A 156 -7.45 -2.40 15.31
C ARG A 156 -6.03 -2.03 14.89
N MET A 157 -5.86 -1.19 13.88
CA MET A 157 -4.54 -0.82 13.36
C MET A 157 -3.81 0.16 14.28
N PRO A 158 -2.46 0.17 14.31
CA PRO A 158 -1.69 1.16 15.05
C PRO A 158 -2.00 2.59 14.57
N PHE A 159 -2.01 3.54 15.51
CA PHE A 159 -2.29 4.95 15.20
C PHE A 159 -1.33 5.50 14.14
N ILE A 160 -0.03 5.26 14.30
CA ILE A 160 1.00 5.73 13.37
C ILE A 160 0.79 5.20 11.94
N SER A 161 0.31 3.96 11.79
CA SER A 161 0.00 3.37 10.49
C SER A 161 -1.21 4.03 9.83
N LEU A 162 -2.25 4.36 10.62
CA LEU A 162 -3.42 5.09 10.12
C LEU A 162 -3.04 6.51 9.67
N VAL A 163 -2.22 7.21 10.46
CA VAL A 163 -1.71 8.54 10.09
C VAL A 163 -0.90 8.44 8.79
N PHE A 164 0.02 7.49 8.70
CA PHE A 164 0.83 7.28 7.51
C PHE A 164 -0.04 7.11 6.26
N VAL A 165 -1.03 6.22 6.29
CA VAL A 165 -1.91 6.00 5.14
C VAL A 165 -2.76 7.23 4.83
N CYS A 166 -3.27 7.94 5.84
CA CYS A 166 -4.02 9.19 5.61
C CYS A 166 -3.15 10.25 4.91
N VAL A 167 -1.88 10.38 5.28
CA VAL A 167 -0.93 11.28 4.60
C VAL A 167 -0.63 10.79 3.19
N ASP A 168 -0.45 9.48 3.01
CA ASP A 168 -0.14 8.89 1.70
C ASP A 168 -1.29 8.99 0.68
N ILE A 169 -2.54 9.03 1.13
CA ILE A 169 -3.68 9.21 0.21
C ILE A 169 -4.23 10.63 0.18
N ASP A 170 -3.53 11.59 0.79
CA ASP A 170 -3.93 13.00 0.93
C ASP A 170 -5.33 13.18 1.55
N ARG A 171 -5.52 12.53 2.69
CA ARG A 171 -6.76 12.52 3.50
C ARG A 171 -6.50 12.68 4.99
N LEU A 172 -5.40 13.32 5.36
CA LEU A 172 -5.15 13.64 6.77
C LEU A 172 -6.20 14.64 7.29
N PRO A 173 -6.90 14.37 8.41
CA PRO A 173 -7.82 15.33 8.99
C PRO A 173 -7.12 16.63 9.42
N VAL A 174 -7.85 17.74 9.35
CA VAL A 174 -7.33 19.06 9.75
C VAL A 174 -7.41 19.23 11.27
N GLY A 175 -6.38 19.84 11.86
CA GLY A 175 -6.36 20.17 13.29
C GLY A 175 -6.00 18.97 14.17
N ARG A 176 -6.61 18.90 15.36
CA ARG A 176 -6.39 17.78 16.28
C ARG A 176 -7.27 16.60 15.86
N TYR A 177 -6.64 15.47 15.59
CA TYR A 177 -7.33 14.24 15.23
C TYR A 177 -6.93 13.10 16.16
N GLY A 178 -7.90 12.24 16.46
CA GLY A 178 -7.69 10.96 17.09
C GLY A 178 -7.82 9.82 16.10
N LYS A 179 -7.89 8.61 16.64
CA LYS A 179 -8.01 7.39 15.83
C LYS A 179 -9.35 7.33 15.08
N ALA A 180 -10.42 7.83 15.67
CA ALA A 180 -11.75 7.78 15.08
C ALA A 180 -11.85 8.64 13.81
N GLU A 181 -11.25 9.82 13.83
CA GLU A 181 -11.21 10.77 12.72
C GLU A 181 -10.39 10.21 11.55
N LEU A 182 -9.24 9.58 11.84
CA LEU A 182 -8.42 8.91 10.83
C LEU A 182 -9.19 7.75 10.17
N VAL A 183 -9.84 6.90 10.97
CA VAL A 183 -10.66 5.79 10.46
C VAL A 183 -11.81 6.31 9.59
N GLN A 184 -12.48 7.37 10.02
CA GLN A 184 -13.56 7.99 9.26
C GLN A 184 -13.06 8.55 7.92
N ALA A 185 -11.92 9.25 7.90
CA ALA A 185 -11.33 9.80 6.69
C ALA A 185 -10.99 8.71 5.66
N LEU A 186 -10.46 7.57 6.12
CA LEU A 186 -10.18 6.42 5.26
C LEU A 186 -11.46 5.78 4.69
N ILE A 187 -12.52 5.63 5.50
CA ILE A 187 -13.81 5.09 5.04
C ILE A 187 -14.45 6.02 4.01
N GLU A 188 -14.41 7.34 4.24
CA GLU A 188 -14.91 8.33 3.30
C GLU A 188 -14.14 8.30 1.98
N TRP A 189 -12.82 8.11 2.04
CA TRP A 189 -12.01 7.97 0.84
C TRP A 189 -12.42 6.77 -0.01
N VAL A 190 -12.69 5.61 0.61
CA VAL A 190 -13.14 4.41 -0.12
C VAL A 190 -14.45 4.67 -0.87
N ARG A 191 -15.40 5.37 -0.23
CA ARG A 191 -16.70 5.73 -0.84
C ARG A 191 -16.61 6.68 -2.03
N VAL A 192 -15.50 7.39 -2.18
CA VAL A 192 -15.29 8.33 -3.29
C VAL A 192 -14.65 7.64 -4.49
N ILE A 193 -13.94 6.53 -4.28
CA ILE A 193 -13.13 5.86 -5.30
C ILE A 193 -13.78 4.59 -5.85
N LEU A 194 -14.61 3.91 -5.05
CA LEU A 194 -15.41 2.74 -5.44
C LEU A 194 -16.86 3.15 -5.68
#